data_AF-A0A2N2LD84-F1
#
_entry.id   AF-A0A2N2LD84-F1
#
_cell.length_a   1.000
_cell.length_b   1.000
_cell.length_c   1.000
_cell.angle_alpha   90.00
_cell.angle_beta   90.00
_cell.angle_gamma   90.00
#
_symmetry.space_group_name_H-M   'P 1'
#
loop_
_entity.id
_entity.type
_entity.pdbx_description
1 polymer ?
#
loop_
_entity_poly.entity_id
_entity_poly.type
_entity_poly.pdbx_seq_one_letter_code
_entity_poly.pdbx_strand_id
1 'polypeptide(L)'
;MKVKFNFGIKTYSGTVDEFTYGAYRQGNICIGRKFVMPVLTEQNTTIGNIMKNLSTVYKEADPDYKGNLKTYSVLNGRENVPKTMLAPTAYAIFVKMMFAWQKENSATVDLAVVTIEDIVSQPAPVINVYGAIEAGYLHDVSGSESLVDDIG
;
A
#
# COMPACT_ATOMS: atom_id res chain seq x y z
N MET A 1 -9.16 -2.66 29.67
CA MET A 1 -10.06 -3.33 30.63
C MET A 1 -11.17 -4.04 29.84
N LYS A 2 -11.63 -5.24 30.25
CA LYS A 2 -12.80 -5.87 29.59
C LYS A 2 -14.05 -5.07 29.94
N VAL A 3 -14.82 -4.67 28.94
CA VAL A 3 -16.04 -3.87 29.12
C VAL A 3 -17.26 -4.73 28.78
N LYS A 4 -18.31 -4.62 29.58
CA LYS A 4 -19.63 -5.18 29.30
C LYS A 4 -20.59 -4.02 29.05
N PHE A 5 -21.35 -4.10 27.97
CA PHE A 5 -22.39 -3.12 27.67
C PHE A 5 -23.75 -3.62 28.14
N ASN A 6 -24.65 -2.68 28.43
CA ASN A 6 -26.05 -2.96 28.72
C ASN A 6 -26.85 -3.04 27.41
N PHE A 7 -28.12 -3.46 27.48
CA PHE A 7 -29.07 -3.45 26.35
C PHE A 7 -28.72 -4.38 25.17
N GLY A 8 -28.09 -5.53 25.43
CA GLY A 8 -27.86 -6.56 24.42
C GLY A 8 -26.72 -6.28 23.43
N ILE A 9 -25.95 -5.20 23.64
CA ILE A 9 -24.77 -4.90 22.83
C ILE A 9 -23.62 -5.84 23.22
N LYS A 10 -23.20 -6.70 22.30
CA LYS A 10 -22.14 -7.70 22.57
C LYS A 10 -20.74 -7.09 22.56
N THR A 11 -20.44 -6.27 21.55
CA THR A 11 -19.17 -5.54 21.41
C THR A 11 -19.36 -4.25 20.62
N TYR A 12 -18.47 -3.29 20.85
CA TYR A 12 -18.41 -2.03 20.13
C TYR A 12 -16.96 -1.79 19.68
N SER A 13 -16.78 -1.13 18.53
CA SER A 13 -15.48 -0.72 18.01
C SER A 13 -15.56 0.76 17.62
N GLY A 14 -14.69 1.57 18.20
CA GLY A 14 -14.70 3.02 18.00
C GLY A 14 -14.28 3.78 19.25
N THR A 15 -14.15 5.09 19.10
CA THR A 15 -13.87 6.00 20.22
C THR A 15 -15.14 6.80 20.51
N VAL A 16 -15.58 6.79 21.76
CA VAL A 16 -16.67 7.64 22.27
C VAL A 16 -16.12 8.38 23.47
N ASP A 17 -16.22 9.71 23.43
CA ASP A 17 -15.64 10.62 24.41
C ASP A 17 -14.15 10.33 24.65
N GLU A 18 -13.75 10.12 25.91
CA GLU A 18 -12.37 9.78 26.29
C GLU A 18 -12.10 8.26 26.31
N PHE A 19 -12.94 7.42 25.70
CA PHE A 19 -12.76 5.97 25.70
C PHE A 19 -12.73 5.37 24.30
N THR A 20 -11.71 4.56 24.03
CA THR A 20 -11.62 3.73 22.83
C THR A 20 -11.95 2.30 23.16
N TYR A 21 -12.84 1.73 22.36
CA TYR A 21 -13.30 0.36 22.44
C TYR A 21 -12.81 -0.41 21.22
N GLY A 22 -12.29 -1.62 21.45
CA GLY A 22 -11.95 -2.57 20.41
C GLY A 22 -12.74 -3.86 20.57
N ALA A 23 -13.26 -4.39 19.47
CA ALA A 23 -13.85 -5.72 19.41
C ALA A 23 -12.76 -6.77 19.10
N TYR A 24 -12.65 -7.78 19.96
CA TYR A 24 -11.66 -8.85 19.87
C TYR A 24 -12.33 -10.22 19.83
N ARG A 25 -11.58 -11.22 19.32
CA ARG A 25 -12.04 -12.62 19.18
C ARG A 25 -13.38 -12.71 18.44
N GLN A 26 -13.46 -12.08 17.27
CA GLN A 26 -14.66 -12.05 16.42
C GLN A 26 -15.89 -11.48 17.14
N GLY A 27 -15.73 -10.38 17.88
CA GLY A 27 -16.83 -9.72 18.56
C GLY A 27 -17.34 -10.44 19.82
N ASN A 28 -16.50 -11.27 20.44
CA ASN A 28 -16.84 -11.92 21.72
C ASN A 28 -16.31 -11.18 22.94
N ILE A 29 -15.30 -10.32 22.77
CA ILE A 29 -14.71 -9.53 23.85
C ILE A 29 -14.62 -8.09 23.41
N CYS A 30 -15.13 -7.17 24.23
CA CYS A 30 -14.81 -5.75 24.10
C CYS A 30 -13.76 -5.35 25.12
N ILE A 31 -12.70 -4.68 24.66
CA ILE A 31 -11.72 -4.06 25.52
C ILE A 31 -11.86 -2.56 25.36
N GLY A 32 -12.19 -1.89 26.47
CA GLY A 32 -12.17 -0.43 26.57
C GLY A 32 -10.88 0.04 27.23
N ARG A 33 -10.35 1.15 26.73
CA ARG A 33 -9.25 1.90 27.35
C ARG A 33 -9.54 3.39 27.26
N LYS A 34 -8.99 4.17 28.19
CA LYS A 34 -8.96 5.62 28.05
C LYS A 34 -8.21 5.96 26.75
N PHE A 35 -8.78 6.81 25.93
CA PHE A 35 -8.16 7.29 24.71
C PHE A 35 -6.94 8.15 25.10
N VAL A 36 -5.83 7.84 24.46
CA VAL A 36 -4.60 8.62 24.53
C VAL A 36 -4.17 8.83 23.11
N MET A 37 -3.96 10.10 22.73
CA MET A 37 -3.45 10.42 21.41
C MET A 37 -2.07 9.77 21.24
N PRO A 38 -1.84 8.97 20.18
CA PRO A 38 -0.52 8.41 19.92
C PRO A 38 0.52 9.50 19.74
N VAL A 39 1.70 9.31 20.31
CA VAL A 39 2.84 10.21 20.12
C VAL A 39 3.38 10.01 18.70
N LEU A 40 3.67 11.11 18.01
CA LEU A 40 4.30 11.05 16.69
C LEU A 40 5.71 10.47 16.83
N THR A 41 5.98 9.38 16.11
CA THR A 41 7.31 8.76 16.07
C THR A 41 8.07 9.20 14.84
N GLU A 42 9.40 9.09 14.86
CA GLU A 42 10.25 9.35 13.70
C GLU A 42 9.83 8.50 12.49
N GLN A 43 9.46 7.24 12.72
CA GLN A 43 8.96 6.34 11.67
C GLN A 43 7.69 6.88 11.00
N ASN A 44 6.79 7.54 11.74
CA ASN A 44 5.62 8.17 11.14
C ASN A 44 6.01 9.30 10.20
N THR A 45 6.99 10.11 10.59
CA THR A 45 7.52 11.19 9.75
C THR A 45 8.20 10.63 8.50
N THR A 46 9.02 9.58 8.64
CA THR A 46 9.69 8.92 7.51
C THR A 46 8.70 8.37 6.50
N ILE A 47 7.72 7.58 6.95
CA ILE A 47 6.67 7.03 6.07
C ILE A 47 5.86 8.16 5.43
N GLY A 48 5.53 9.21 6.19
CA GLY A 48 4.82 10.38 5.67
C GLY A 48 5.59 11.08 4.54
N ASN A 49 6.90 11.22 4.68
CA ASN A 49 7.76 11.84 3.65
C ASN A 49 7.86 10.97 2.40
N ILE A 50 8.10 9.67 2.56
CA ILE A 50 8.14 8.72 1.44
C ILE A 50 6.82 8.75 0.66
N MET A 51 5.68 8.67 1.35
CA MET A 51 4.38 8.65 0.69
C MET A 51 4.05 9.95 -0.04
N LYS A 52 4.51 11.11 0.48
CA LYS A 52 4.40 12.40 -0.22
C LYS A 52 5.24 12.41 -1.48
N ASN A 53 6.49 11.95 -1.40
CA ASN A 53 7.38 11.91 -2.56
C ASN A 53 6.85 10.96 -3.64
N LEU A 54 6.48 9.73 -3.28
CA LEU A 54 5.89 8.76 -4.22
C LEU A 54 4.60 9.26 -4.87
N SER A 55 3.80 10.07 -4.16
CA SER A 55 2.62 10.69 -4.76
C SER A 55 2.97 11.71 -5.83
N THR A 56 4.07 12.45 -5.67
CA THR A 56 4.59 13.38 -6.68
C THR A 56 5.14 12.61 -7.88
N VAL A 57 6.02 11.63 -7.65
CA VAL A 57 6.59 10.76 -8.70
C VAL A 57 5.49 10.09 -9.52
N TYR A 58 4.46 9.54 -8.87
CA TYR A 58 3.34 8.91 -9.58
C TYR A 58 2.52 9.90 -10.43
N LYS A 59 2.42 11.17 -10.03
CA LYS A 59 1.70 12.17 -10.82
C LYS A 59 2.46 12.53 -12.09
N GLU A 60 3.78 12.63 -11.97
CA GLU A 60 4.71 12.96 -13.04
C GLU A 60 4.92 11.80 -14.02
N ALA A 61 4.70 10.55 -13.56
CA ALA A 61 4.84 9.36 -14.38
C ALA A 61 3.97 9.40 -15.65
N ASP A 62 4.43 8.72 -16.69
CA ASP A 62 3.77 8.70 -18.00
C ASP A 62 2.30 8.19 -17.91
N PRO A 63 1.36 8.80 -18.66
CA PRO A 63 -0.03 8.34 -18.72
C PRO A 63 -0.21 6.87 -19.11
N ASP A 64 0.61 6.35 -20.02
CA ASP A 64 0.52 4.98 -20.53
C ASP A 64 1.04 3.98 -19.50
N TYR A 65 2.12 4.30 -18.77
CA TYR A 65 2.53 3.54 -17.58
C TYR A 65 1.41 3.44 -16.54
N LYS A 66 0.74 4.57 -16.25
CA LYS A 66 -0.44 4.59 -15.35
C LYS A 66 -1.59 3.77 -15.93
N GLY A 67 -1.73 3.73 -17.25
CA GLY A 67 -2.64 2.85 -17.98
C GLY A 67 -2.35 1.38 -17.72
N ASN A 68 -1.10 0.96 -17.85
CA ASN A 68 -0.65 -0.40 -17.58
C ASN A 68 -0.88 -0.83 -16.14
N LEU A 69 -0.62 0.05 -15.17
CA LEU A 69 -0.93 -0.23 -13.76
C LEU A 69 -2.43 -0.41 -13.50
N LYS A 70 -3.30 0.32 -14.21
CA LYS A 70 -4.76 0.13 -14.12
C LYS A 70 -5.18 -1.20 -14.75
N THR A 71 -4.63 -1.55 -15.91
CA THR A 71 -4.88 -2.84 -16.56
C THR A 71 -4.44 -3.99 -15.66
N TYR A 72 -3.23 -3.92 -15.12
CA TYR A 72 -2.72 -4.87 -14.14
C TYR A 72 -3.61 -5.00 -12.90
N SER A 73 -4.10 -3.89 -12.34
CA SER A 73 -5.02 -3.89 -11.20
C SER A 73 -6.29 -4.71 -11.47
N VAL A 74 -6.87 -4.59 -12.66
CA VAL A 74 -8.06 -5.36 -13.06
C VAL A 74 -7.74 -6.84 -13.23
N LEU A 75 -6.62 -7.18 -13.89
CA LEU A 75 -6.20 -8.57 -14.10
C LEU A 75 -5.89 -9.27 -12.77
N ASN A 76 -5.04 -8.64 -11.95
CA ASN A 76 -4.68 -9.15 -10.63
C ASN A 76 -5.92 -9.28 -9.72
N GLY A 77 -6.88 -8.36 -9.83
CA GLY A 77 -8.15 -8.43 -9.12
C GLY A 77 -9.03 -9.62 -9.49
N ARG A 78 -8.89 -10.16 -10.71
CA ARG A 78 -9.65 -11.33 -11.19
C ARG A 78 -8.96 -12.65 -10.82
N GLU A 79 -7.63 -12.69 -10.90
CA GLU A 79 -6.86 -13.93 -10.82
C GLU A 79 -6.34 -14.21 -9.41
N ASN A 80 -5.83 -13.19 -8.72
CA ASN A 80 -5.06 -13.37 -7.49
C ASN A 80 -5.76 -12.83 -6.24
N VAL A 81 -6.80 -12.00 -6.39
CA VAL A 81 -7.54 -11.42 -5.25
C VAL A 81 -8.81 -12.24 -4.97
N PRO A 82 -9.06 -12.65 -3.71
CA PRO A 82 -10.31 -13.31 -3.35
C PRO A 82 -11.53 -12.44 -3.69
N LYS A 83 -12.62 -13.05 -4.19
CA LYS A 83 -13.86 -12.33 -4.57
C LYS A 83 -14.52 -11.54 -3.43
N THR A 84 -14.13 -11.80 -2.20
CA THR A 84 -14.60 -11.09 -0.99
C THR A 84 -13.82 -9.80 -0.72
N MET A 85 -12.75 -9.53 -1.47
CA MET A 85 -11.87 -8.39 -1.29
C MET A 85 -11.89 -7.48 -2.53
N LEU A 86 -11.62 -6.20 -2.30
CA LEU A 86 -11.47 -5.22 -3.38
C LEU A 86 -10.10 -5.35 -4.03
N ALA A 87 -10.06 -5.20 -5.35
CA ALA A 87 -8.80 -5.13 -6.08
C ALA A 87 -7.99 -3.89 -5.65
N PRO A 88 -6.65 -3.99 -5.51
CA PRO A 88 -5.81 -2.86 -5.17
C PRO A 88 -5.80 -1.84 -6.31
N THR A 89 -5.79 -0.55 -5.98
CA THR A 89 -5.73 0.53 -6.99
C THR A 89 -4.35 0.62 -7.66
N ALA A 90 -4.28 1.22 -8.85
CA ALA A 90 -3.02 1.44 -9.58
C ALA A 90 -1.94 2.14 -8.72
N TYR A 91 -2.30 3.17 -7.95
CA TYR A 91 -1.36 3.85 -7.04
C TYR A 91 -0.89 2.94 -5.90
N ALA A 92 -1.79 2.12 -5.33
CA ALA A 92 -1.40 1.18 -4.28
C ALA A 92 -0.42 0.10 -4.79
N ILE A 93 -0.61 -0.33 -6.04
CA ILE A 93 0.30 -1.28 -6.73
C ILE A 93 1.66 -0.63 -6.95
N PHE A 94 1.69 0.60 -7.47
CA PHE A 94 2.92 1.39 -7.62
C PHE A 94 3.69 1.55 -6.31
N VAL A 95 3.01 1.95 -5.23
CA VAL A 95 3.64 2.09 -3.91
C VAL A 95 4.21 0.75 -3.43
N LYS A 96 3.48 -0.35 -3.61
CA LYS A 96 3.97 -1.69 -3.24
C LYS A 96 5.23 -2.07 -4.01
N MET A 97 5.28 -1.80 -5.32
CA MET A 97 6.46 -2.03 -6.16
C MET A 97 7.66 -1.23 -5.67
N MET A 98 7.47 0.06 -5.37
CA MET A 98 8.55 0.93 -4.90
C MET A 98 9.14 0.47 -3.57
N PHE A 99 8.30 0.03 -2.63
CA PHE A 99 8.78 -0.55 -1.37
C PHE A 99 9.49 -1.91 -1.57
N ALA A 100 9.05 -2.73 -2.54
CA ALA A 100 9.74 -3.98 -2.86
C ALA A 100 11.13 -3.70 -3.43
N TRP A 101 11.23 -2.74 -4.35
CA TRP A 101 12.50 -2.30 -4.92
C TRP A 101 13.45 -1.70 -3.88
N GLN A 102 12.95 -0.85 -2.97
CA GLN A 102 13.74 -0.33 -1.85
C GLN A 102 14.20 -1.44 -0.91
N LYS A 103 13.37 -2.47 -0.67
CA LYS A 103 13.75 -3.58 0.21
C LYS A 103 14.95 -4.35 -0.35
N GLU A 104 15.01 -4.55 -1.66
CA GLU A 104 16.14 -5.22 -2.32
C GLU A 104 17.37 -4.32 -2.42
N ASN A 105 17.17 -3.02 -2.63
CA ASN A 105 18.24 -2.03 -2.82
C ASN A 105 18.38 -1.06 -1.65
N SER A 106 18.17 -1.54 -0.43
CA SER A 106 18.05 -0.70 0.78
C SER A 106 19.28 0.16 1.11
N ALA A 107 20.45 -0.20 0.56
CA ALA A 107 21.68 0.57 0.73
C ALA A 107 21.81 1.76 -0.24
N THR A 108 21.10 1.72 -1.38
CA THR A 108 21.28 2.68 -2.49
C THR A 108 20.02 3.50 -2.76
N VAL A 109 18.86 2.98 -2.40
CA VAL A 109 17.56 3.58 -2.74
C VAL A 109 16.89 4.21 -1.51
N ASP A 110 16.72 5.52 -1.57
CA ASP A 110 15.86 6.26 -0.64
C ASP A 110 14.61 6.79 -1.33
N LEU A 111 13.45 6.17 -1.03
CA LEU A 111 12.16 6.58 -1.59
C LEU A 111 11.70 7.97 -1.12
N ALA A 112 12.31 8.56 -0.08
CA ALA A 112 11.96 9.89 0.38
C ALA A 112 12.42 10.99 -0.60
N VAL A 113 13.40 10.70 -1.46
CA VAL A 113 14.02 11.66 -2.38
C VAL A 113 14.11 11.18 -3.82
N VAL A 114 13.72 9.94 -4.11
CA VAL A 114 13.79 9.37 -5.47
C VAL A 114 12.99 10.18 -6.48
N THR A 115 13.57 10.36 -7.67
CA THR A 115 12.93 11.00 -8.84
C THR A 115 12.69 10.00 -9.98
N ILE A 116 11.91 10.39 -11.00
CA ILE A 116 11.71 9.56 -12.20
C ILE A 116 13.05 9.33 -12.93
N GLU A 117 13.88 10.36 -13.03
CA GLU A 117 15.21 10.26 -13.66
C GLU A 117 16.11 9.24 -12.94
N ASP A 118 16.04 9.18 -11.60
CA ASP A 118 16.78 8.16 -10.83
C ASP A 118 16.27 6.74 -11.12
N ILE A 119 14.95 6.58 -11.31
CA ILE A 119 14.34 5.27 -11.61
C ILE A 119 14.73 4.80 -13.01
N VAL A 120 14.73 5.70 -13.99
CA VAL A 120 15.06 5.39 -15.40
C VAL A 120 16.57 5.19 -15.61
N SER A 121 17.40 5.95 -14.90
CA SER A 121 18.87 5.85 -15.02
C SER A 121 19.47 4.60 -14.38
N GLN A 122 18.75 3.99 -13.44
CA GLN A 122 19.12 2.71 -12.85
C GLN A 122 18.41 1.57 -13.58
N PRO A 123 18.98 0.35 -13.63
CA PRO A 123 18.28 -0.83 -14.12
C PRO A 123 17.23 -1.28 -13.10
N ALA A 124 16.25 -0.43 -12.82
CA ALA A 124 15.23 -0.65 -11.81
C ALA A 124 14.10 -1.49 -12.42
N PRO A 125 13.74 -2.65 -11.83
CA PRO A 125 12.65 -3.47 -12.36
C PRO A 125 11.28 -2.78 -12.33
N VAL A 126 11.16 -1.66 -11.62
CA VAL A 126 9.93 -0.88 -11.47
C VAL A 126 9.66 0.10 -12.63
N ILE A 127 10.58 0.21 -13.60
CA ILE A 127 10.44 1.08 -14.78
C ILE A 127 9.17 0.75 -15.57
N ASN A 128 8.85 -0.54 -15.74
CA ASN A 128 7.62 -1.01 -16.34
C ASN A 128 6.96 -2.10 -15.47
N VAL A 129 5.70 -2.41 -15.75
CA VAL A 129 4.92 -3.34 -14.92
C VAL A 129 5.40 -4.79 -15.13
N TYR A 130 5.76 -5.15 -16.36
CA TYR A 130 6.27 -6.47 -16.69
C TYR A 130 7.58 -6.79 -15.95
N GLY A 131 8.56 -5.88 -15.95
CA GLY A 131 9.82 -6.04 -15.23
C GLY A 131 9.62 -6.24 -13.72
N ALA A 132 8.60 -5.60 -13.14
CA ALA A 132 8.27 -5.78 -11.73
C ALA A 132 7.64 -7.14 -11.42
N ILE A 133 6.97 -7.75 -12.40
CA ILE A 133 6.46 -9.13 -12.31
C ILE A 133 7.64 -10.11 -12.41
N GLU A 134 8.54 -9.91 -13.37
CA GLU A 134 9.74 -10.77 -13.54
C GLU A 134 10.66 -10.73 -12.32
N ALA A 135 10.81 -9.57 -11.69
CA ALA A 135 11.54 -9.42 -10.43
C ALA A 135 10.81 -9.99 -9.20
N GLY A 136 9.55 -10.44 -9.35
CA GLY A 136 8.75 -11.03 -8.28
C GLY A 136 8.16 -10.01 -7.29
N TYR A 137 8.12 -8.72 -7.63
CA TYR A 137 7.49 -7.68 -6.81
C TYR A 137 5.96 -7.77 -6.87
N LEU A 138 5.47 -8.21 -8.02
CA LEU A 138 4.08 -8.40 -8.35
C LEU A 138 3.78 -9.87 -8.63
N HIS A 139 2.53 -10.28 -8.42
CA HIS A 139 2.10 -11.60 -8.83
C HIS A 139 1.94 -11.63 -10.34
N ASP A 140 2.25 -12.78 -10.93
CA ASP A 140 2.01 -13.03 -12.34
C ASP A 140 0.51 -12.94 -12.66
N VAL A 141 0.23 -12.43 -13.84
CA VAL A 141 -1.12 -12.23 -14.38
C VAL A 141 -1.12 -12.56 -15.87
N SER A 142 -2.25 -13.06 -16.35
CA SER A 142 -2.41 -13.42 -17.75
C SER A 142 -2.20 -12.21 -18.69
N GLY A 143 -1.31 -12.34 -19.68
CA GLY A 143 -1.02 -11.29 -20.67
C GLY A 143 -0.11 -10.17 -20.16
N SER A 144 0.64 -10.42 -19.08
CA SER A 144 1.58 -9.48 -18.49
C SER A 144 2.67 -8.99 -19.47
N GLU A 145 3.00 -9.77 -20.50
CA GLU A 145 4.00 -9.43 -21.52
C GLU A 145 3.68 -8.16 -22.33
N SER A 146 2.42 -7.71 -22.31
CA SER A 146 1.98 -6.49 -23.00
C SER A 146 2.17 -5.21 -22.19
N LEU A 147 2.52 -5.31 -20.90
CA LEU A 147 2.56 -4.19 -19.95
C LEU A 147 3.98 -3.62 -19.82
N VAL A 148 4.52 -3.13 -20.94
CA VAL A 148 5.93 -2.75 -21.10
C VAL A 148 6.18 -1.25 -21.15
N ASP A 149 5.14 -0.41 -21.12
CA ASP A 149 5.33 1.05 -21.15
C ASP A 149 6.11 1.51 -19.91
N ASP A 150 7.05 2.42 -20.14
CA ASP A 150 8.00 2.89 -19.15
C ASP A 150 7.45 4.07 -18.33
N ILE A 151 7.94 4.22 -17.11
CA ILE A 151 7.48 5.25 -16.15
C ILE A 151 7.76 6.70 -16.58
N GLY A 152 8.77 6.93 -17.42
CA GLY A 152 9.30 8.25 -17.77
C GLY A 152 9.13 8.63 -19.23
#